data_AF-A0A3D0H395-F1
#
_entry.id   AF-A0A3D0H395-F1
#
_cell.length_a   1.000
_cell.length_b   1.000
_cell.length_c   1.000
_cell.angle_alpha   90.00
_cell.angle_beta   90.00
_cell.angle_gamma   90.00
#
_symmetry.space_group_name_H-M   'P 1'
#
loop_
_entity.id
_entity.type
_entity.pdbx_description
1 polymer ?
#
loop_
_entity_poly.entity_id
_entity_poly.type
_entity_poly.pdbx_seq_one_letter_code
_entity_poly.pdbx_strand_id
1 'polypeptide(L)'
;ALGGLFVLLTLWGWLKRKRLDSSPRYLKIMLYAIPLPYLACELGWMLAEIGRQPWVVYGLIKTSDAVSNLAPSQVMISLLAFTLVYSLLGAVDFYLLAKYARLGPEPAAAGSALASEEGGLHHA
;
A
#
# COMPACT_ATOMS: atom_id res chain seq x y z
N ALA A 1 7.72 -12.11 -12.73
CA ALA A 1 6.35 -12.69 -12.68
C ALA A 1 5.30 -11.66 -12.26
N LEU A 2 5.39 -11.05 -11.06
CA LEU A 2 4.39 -10.11 -10.54
C LEU A 2 4.18 -8.86 -11.42
N GLY A 3 5.26 -8.27 -11.98
CA GLY A 3 5.13 -7.14 -12.91
C GLY A 3 4.32 -7.46 -14.17
N GLY A 4 4.53 -8.63 -14.77
CA GLY A 4 3.74 -9.10 -15.91
C GLY A 4 2.28 -9.35 -15.55
N LEU A 5 2.02 -9.88 -14.36
CA LEU A 5 0.66 -10.07 -13.84
C LEU A 5 -0.08 -8.74 -13.71
N PHE A 6 0.55 -7.68 -13.21
CA PHE A 6 -0.08 -6.36 -13.11
C PHE A 6 -0.45 -5.79 -14.47
N VAL A 7 0.45 -5.89 -15.45
CA VAL A 7 0.16 -5.45 -16.83
C VAL A 7 -1.04 -6.21 -17.41
N LEU A 8 -1.11 -7.53 -17.22
CA LEU A 8 -2.23 -8.33 -17.68
C LEU A 8 -3.55 -7.97 -16.99
N LEU A 9 -3.54 -7.74 -15.68
CA LEU A 9 -4.73 -7.33 -14.93
C LEU A 9 -5.22 -5.95 -15.38
N THR A 10 -4.33 -4.98 -15.61
CA THR A 10 -4.67 -3.65 -16.12
C THR A 10 -5.24 -3.72 -17.53
N LEU A 11 -4.66 -4.52 -18.43
CA LEU A 11 -5.17 -4.72 -19.79
C LEU A 11 -6.56 -5.38 -19.79
N TRP A 12 -6.77 -6.36 -18.92
CA TRP A 12 -8.08 -7.00 -18.77
C TRP A 12 -9.13 -6.02 -18.23
N GLY A 13 -8.79 -5.21 -17.23
CA GLY A 13 -9.65 -4.13 -16.73
C GLY A 13 -10.01 -3.11 -17.80
N TRP A 14 -9.03 -2.70 -18.60
CA TRP A 14 -9.23 -1.77 -19.71
C TRP A 14 -10.23 -2.29 -20.75
N LEU A 15 -10.13 -3.58 -21.12
CA LEU A 15 -11.07 -4.22 -22.05
C LEU A 15 -12.49 -4.32 -21.48
N LYS A 16 -12.63 -4.43 -20.15
CA LYS A 16 -13.92 -4.54 -19.46
C LYS A 16 -14.46 -3.20 -18.95
N ARG A 17 -13.78 -2.07 -19.23
CA ARG A 17 -14.08 -0.74 -18.67
C ARG A 17 -15.54 -0.27 -18.78
N LYS A 18 -16.27 -0.71 -19.82
CA LYS A 18 -17.68 -0.33 -20.07
C LYS A 18 -18.71 -1.26 -19.40
N ARG A 19 -18.27 -2.33 -18.73
CA ARG A 19 -19.12 -3.39 -18.14
C ARG A 19 -18.54 -3.96 -16.84
N LEU A 20 -17.88 -3.12 -16.05
CA LEU A 20 -17.19 -3.54 -14.81
C LEU A 20 -18.17 -4.04 -13.73
N ASP A 21 -19.33 -3.42 -13.66
CA ASP A 21 -20.49 -3.77 -12.83
C ASP A 21 -20.97 -5.22 -13.09
N SER A 22 -20.94 -5.67 -14.34
CA SER A 22 -21.37 -7.02 -14.72
C SER A 22 -20.33 -8.14 -14.48
N SER A 23 -19.13 -7.81 -14.01
CA SER A 23 -17.99 -8.74 -13.93
C SER A 23 -17.52 -9.00 -12.48
N PRO A 24 -18.31 -9.70 -11.64
CA PRO A 24 -17.99 -9.90 -10.21
C PRO A 24 -16.69 -10.68 -9.98
N ARG A 25 -16.29 -11.54 -10.93
CA ARG A 25 -15.03 -12.29 -10.84
C ARG A 25 -13.81 -11.37 -10.94
N TYR A 26 -13.84 -10.37 -11.81
CA TYR A 26 -12.74 -9.42 -11.98
C TYR A 26 -12.57 -8.55 -10.73
N LEU A 27 -13.69 -8.06 -10.17
CA LEU A 27 -13.68 -7.27 -8.93
C LEU A 27 -13.14 -8.06 -7.73
N LYS A 28 -13.49 -9.35 -7.60
CA LYS A 28 -12.93 -10.23 -6.57
C LYS A 28 -11.42 -10.42 -6.74
N ILE A 29 -10.94 -10.61 -7.98
CA ILE A 29 -9.49 -10.73 -8.25
C ILE A 29 -8.77 -9.45 -7.87
N MET A 30 -9.32 -8.28 -8.20
CA MET A 30 -8.71 -6.99 -7.82
C MET A 30 -8.63 -6.81 -6.30
N LEU A 31 -9.63 -7.26 -5.55
CA LEU A 31 -9.59 -7.23 -4.07
C LEU A 31 -8.44 -8.08 -3.52
N TYR A 32 -8.26 -9.30 -4.02
CA TYR A 32 -7.15 -10.16 -3.61
C TYR A 32 -5.79 -9.70 -4.17
N ALA A 33 -5.78 -8.82 -5.18
CA ALA A 33 -4.56 -8.27 -5.76
C ALA A 33 -3.96 -7.14 -4.91
N ILE A 34 -4.70 -6.55 -3.96
CA ILE A 34 -4.23 -5.44 -3.11
C ILE A 34 -2.86 -5.69 -2.43
N PRO A 35 -2.57 -6.85 -1.82
CA PRO A 35 -1.27 -7.08 -1.19
C PRO A 35 -0.11 -7.34 -2.17
N LEU A 36 -0.40 -7.68 -3.42
CA LEU A 36 0.65 -8.10 -4.38
C LEU A 36 1.64 -6.98 -4.73
N PRO A 37 1.22 -5.72 -4.98
CA PRO A 37 2.15 -4.62 -5.23
C PRO A 37 3.14 -4.40 -4.09
N TYR A 38 2.67 -4.48 -2.83
CA TYR A 38 3.54 -4.36 -1.66
C TYR A 38 4.63 -5.43 -1.67
N LEU A 39 4.24 -6.70 -1.85
CA LEU A 39 5.19 -7.80 -1.94
C LEU A 39 6.17 -7.65 -3.11
N ALA A 40 5.70 -7.18 -4.28
CA ALA A 40 6.55 -6.96 -5.43
C ALA A 40 7.61 -5.88 -5.16
N CYS A 41 7.24 -4.81 -4.47
CA CYS A 41 8.16 -3.74 -4.07
C CYS A 41 9.21 -4.26 -3.06
N GLU A 42 8.79 -4.95 -2.00
CA GLU A 42 9.72 -5.50 -0.99
C GLU A 42 10.69 -6.51 -1.61
N LEU A 43 10.21 -7.40 -2.48
CA LEU A 43 11.05 -8.36 -3.19
C LEU A 43 12.03 -7.67 -4.15
N GLY A 44 11.61 -6.60 -4.82
CA GLY A 44 12.47 -5.79 -5.68
C GLY A 44 13.59 -5.12 -4.90
N TRP A 45 13.27 -4.53 -3.75
CA TRP A 45 14.25 -3.94 -2.84
C TRP A 45 15.20 -4.99 -2.26
N MET A 46 14.70 -6.13 -1.80
CA MET A 46 15.55 -7.22 -1.31
C MET A 46 16.50 -7.72 -2.40
N LEU A 47 16.03 -7.90 -3.63
CA LEU A 47 16.90 -8.30 -4.74
C LEU A 47 18.02 -7.28 -4.99
N ALA A 48 17.70 -5.98 -4.97
CA ALA A 48 18.67 -4.91 -5.18
C ALA A 48 19.71 -4.84 -4.05
N GLU A 49 19.28 -4.96 -2.79
CA GLU A 49 20.17 -4.85 -1.62
C GLU A 49 21.00 -6.11 -1.38
N ILE A 50 20.40 -7.30 -1.51
CA ILE A 50 21.11 -8.57 -1.36
C ILE A 50 22.03 -8.80 -2.55
N GLY A 51 21.61 -8.45 -3.76
CA GLY A 51 22.43 -8.59 -4.97
C GLY A 51 23.72 -7.75 -4.95
N ARG A 52 23.78 -6.74 -4.08
CA ARG A 52 24.94 -5.88 -3.88
C ARG A 52 25.89 -6.37 -2.80
N GLN A 53 25.49 -7.33 -1.95
CA GLN A 53 26.39 -7.98 -0.99
C GLN A 53 27.53 -8.69 -1.75
N PRO A 54 28.80 -8.63 -1.28
CA PRO A 54 29.27 -8.14 0.03
C PRO A 54 29.71 -6.66 0.05
N TRP A 55 29.24 -5.84 -0.89
CA TRP A 55 29.72 -4.47 -1.06
C TRP A 55 28.72 -3.44 -0.51
N VAL A 56 29.21 -2.44 0.23
CA VAL A 56 28.44 -1.22 0.51
C VAL A 56 28.56 -0.23 -0.65
N VAL A 57 29.75 -0.12 -1.21
CA VAL A 57 29.99 0.59 -2.46
C VAL A 57 30.89 -0.31 -3.29
N TYR A 58 30.44 -0.66 -4.50
CA TYR A 58 31.14 -1.61 -5.36
C TYR A 58 32.62 -1.22 -5.56
N GLY A 59 33.51 -2.17 -5.30
CA GLY A 59 34.96 -1.99 -5.46
C GLY A 59 35.62 -1.02 -4.47
N LEU A 60 34.86 -0.47 -3.51
CA LEU A 60 35.37 0.53 -2.56
C LEU A 60 35.26 0.04 -1.11
N ILE A 61 34.04 -0.20 -0.61
CA ILE A 61 33.80 -0.52 0.82
C ILE A 61 33.00 -1.82 0.92
N LYS A 62 33.49 -2.77 1.71
CA LYS A 62 32.77 -4.01 2.03
C LYS A 62 31.81 -3.82 3.19
N THR A 63 30.75 -4.63 3.25
CA THR A 63 29.78 -4.59 4.37
C THR A 63 30.40 -4.92 5.72
N SER A 64 31.42 -5.79 5.77
CA SER A 64 32.17 -6.09 7.00
C SER A 64 32.88 -4.86 7.58
N ASP A 65 33.35 -3.97 6.72
CA ASP A 65 34.22 -2.87 7.09
C ASP A 65 33.41 -1.59 7.41
N ALA A 66 32.12 -1.60 7.11
CA ALA A 66 31.19 -0.49 7.32
C ALA A 66 30.40 -0.60 8.64
N VAL A 67 30.65 -1.63 9.46
CA VAL A 67 29.95 -1.83 10.74
C VAL A 67 30.58 -0.97 11.84
N SER A 68 29.76 -0.19 12.55
CA SER A 68 30.21 0.59 13.71
C SER A 68 30.60 -0.31 14.89
N ASN A 69 31.65 0.06 15.62
CA ASN A 69 32.09 -0.66 16.81
C ASN A 69 31.15 -0.36 18.00
N LEU A 70 30.07 -1.14 18.12
CA LEU A 70 29.06 -1.02 19.17
C LEU A 70 28.88 -2.37 19.88
N ALA A 71 28.51 -2.32 21.17
CA ALA A 71 28.15 -3.52 21.90
C ALA A 71 26.90 -4.16 21.26
N PRO A 72 26.89 -5.49 21.00
CA PRO A 72 25.75 -6.18 20.40
C PRO A 72 24.42 -5.97 21.14
N SER A 73 24.48 -5.75 22.46
CA SER A 73 23.31 -5.44 23.30
C SER A 73 22.62 -4.13 22.90
N GLN A 74 23.37 -3.09 22.53
CA GLN A 74 22.82 -1.80 22.12
C GLN A 74 22.06 -1.91 20.79
N VAL A 75 22.61 -2.66 19.84
CA VAL A 75 21.96 -2.95 18.55
C VAL A 75 20.69 -3.77 18.77
N MET A 76 20.74 -4.79 19.62
CA MET A 76 19.58 -5.63 19.90
C MET A 76 18.44 -4.84 20.56
N ILE A 77 18.75 -4.02 21.57
CA ILE A 77 17.76 -3.20 22.28
C ILE A 77 17.10 -2.21 21.32
N SER A 78 17.89 -1.49 20.51
CA SER A 78 17.35 -0.52 19.54
C SER A 78 16.52 -1.20 18.45
N LEU A 79 16.98 -2.34 17.91
CA LEU A 79 16.23 -3.12 16.93
C LEU A 79 14.88 -3.59 17.49
N LEU A 80 14.86 -4.10 18.73
CA LEU A 80 13.62 -4.48 19.41
C LEU A 80 12.69 -3.28 19.61
N ALA A 81 13.22 -2.15 20.07
CA ALA A 81 12.43 -0.94 20.27
C ALA A 81 11.79 -0.45 18.96
N PHE A 82 12.55 -0.35 17.87
CA PHE A 82 12.02 0.04 16.57
C PHE A 82 11.02 -0.98 16.02
N THR A 83 11.31 -2.27 16.16
CA THR A 83 10.40 -3.34 15.73
C THR A 83 9.06 -3.24 16.44
N LEU A 84 9.06 -3.03 17.77
CA LEU A 84 7.83 -2.89 18.56
C LEU A 84 7.02 -1.65 18.14
N VAL A 85 7.68 -0.49 18.01
CA VAL A 85 7.01 0.76 17.63
C VAL A 85 6.41 0.65 16.24
N TYR A 86 7.16 0.15 15.25
CA TYR A 86 6.65 0.00 13.89
C TYR A 86 5.59 -1.09 13.76
N SER A 87 5.68 -2.18 14.53
CA SER A 87 4.64 -3.21 14.57
C SER A 87 3.34 -2.66 15.16
N LEU A 88 3.41 -1.86 16.23
CA LEU A 88 2.24 -1.22 16.82
C LEU A 88 1.62 -0.22 15.83
N LEU A 89 2.45 0.61 15.20
CA LEU A 89 1.97 1.58 14.21
C LEU A 89 1.31 0.87 13.02
N GLY A 90 1.92 -0.20 12.50
CA GLY A 90 1.34 -1.02 11.44
C GLY A 90 0.02 -1.66 11.84
N ALA A 91 -0.09 -2.18 13.07
CA ALA A 91 -1.35 -2.75 13.56
C ALA A 91 -2.48 -1.71 13.64
N VAL A 92 -2.17 -0.49 14.12
CA VAL A 92 -3.13 0.62 14.13
C VAL A 92 -3.51 1.03 12.71
N ASP A 93 -2.56 1.13 11.80
CA ASP A 93 -2.81 1.47 10.40
C ASP A 93 -3.73 0.44 9.72
N PHE A 94 -3.43 -0.86 9.84
CA PHE A 94 -4.29 -1.92 9.32
C PHE A 94 -5.70 -1.87 9.93
N TYR A 95 -5.80 -1.60 11.23
CA TYR A 95 -7.09 -1.45 11.91
C TYR A 95 -7.89 -0.26 11.34
N LEU A 96 -7.27 0.91 11.20
CA LEU A 96 -7.92 2.11 10.68
C LEU A 96 -8.30 1.92 9.22
N LEU A 97 -7.40 1.38 8.39
CA LEU A 97 -7.67 1.10 6.98
C LEU A 97 -8.86 0.14 6.84
N ALA A 98 -8.91 -0.95 7.61
CA ALA A 98 -10.03 -1.89 7.60
C ALA A 98 -11.32 -1.25 8.11
N LYS A 99 -11.26 -0.42 9.16
CA LYS A 99 -12.42 0.27 9.73
C LYS A 99 -13.03 1.24 8.71
N TYR A 100 -12.22 2.12 8.12
CA TYR A 100 -12.71 3.14 7.19
C TYR A 100 -13.04 2.60 5.81
N ALA A 101 -12.31 1.58 5.32
CA ALA A 101 -12.67 0.91 4.06
C ALA A 101 -14.03 0.22 4.14
N ARG A 102 -14.46 -0.25 5.32
CA ARG A 102 -15.77 -0.89 5.54
C ARG A 102 -16.90 0.07 5.85
N LEU A 103 -16.60 1.28 6.35
CA LEU A 103 -17.60 2.28 6.69
C LEU A 103 -18.37 2.76 5.44
N GLY A 104 -17.75 2.66 4.26
CA GLY A 104 -18.31 3.17 3.01
C GLY A 104 -18.32 4.71 2.99
N PRO A 105 -18.58 5.34 1.84
CA PRO A 105 -18.77 6.78 1.79
C PRO A 105 -20.00 7.16 2.62
N GLU A 106 -19.88 8.19 3.45
CA GLU A 106 -21.07 8.77 4.10
C GLU A 106 -22.06 9.20 3.01
N PRO A 107 -23.38 8.99 3.21
CA PRO A 107 -24.37 9.47 2.26
C PRO A 107 -24.18 10.97 2.13
N ALA A 108 -23.72 11.39 0.96
CA ALA A 108 -23.32 12.76 0.73
C ALA A 108 -24.49 13.68 1.11
N ALA A 109 -24.24 14.59 2.05
CA ALA A 109 -25.02 15.80 2.24
C ALA A 109 -24.88 16.77 1.03
N ALA A 110 -24.89 16.22 -0.19
CA ALA A 110 -24.68 16.90 -1.46
C ALA A 110 -25.94 16.95 -2.32
N GLY A 111 -27.09 16.49 -1.80
CA GLY A 111 -28.39 16.56 -2.47
C GLY A 111 -29.39 17.54 -1.84
N SER A 112 -29.25 17.89 -0.55
CA SER A 112 -30.28 18.70 0.14
C SER A 112 -30.04 20.20 0.08
N ALA A 113 -28.80 20.67 -0.06
CA ALA A 113 -28.50 22.10 -0.11
C ALA A 113 -28.92 22.74 -1.45
N LEU A 114 -28.71 22.06 -2.58
CA LEU A 114 -29.07 22.56 -3.91
C LEU A 114 -30.58 22.52 -4.18
N ALA A 115 -31.32 21.59 -3.55
CA ALA A 115 -32.77 21.53 -3.64
C ALA A 115 -33.47 22.65 -2.84
N SER A 116 -32.84 23.17 -1.78
CA SER A 116 -33.37 24.29 -0.99
C SER A 116 -33.21 25.66 -1.67
N GLU A 117 -32.20 25.84 -2.54
CA GLU A 117 -32.01 27.08 -3.30
C GLU A 117 -32.97 27.18 -4.51
N GLU A 118 -33.21 26.08 -5.24
CA GLU A 118 -34.17 26.08 -6.36
C GLU A 118 -35.63 26.26 -5.89
N GLY A 119 -36.00 25.70 -4.73
CA GLY A 119 -37.35 25.86 -4.16
C GLY A 119 -37.68 27.27 -3.65
N GLY A 120 -36.66 28.12 -3.40
CA GLY A 120 -36.84 29.49 -2.90
C GLY A 120 -37.04 30.55 -3.99
N LEU A 121 -36.56 30.31 -5.21
CA LEU A 121 -36.64 31.28 -6.31
C LEU A 121 -37.98 31.26 -7.07
N HIS A 122 -38.80 30.22 -6.90
CA HIS A 122 -40.09 30.10 -7.57
C HIS A 122 -41.28 30.69 -6.77
N HIS A 123 -41.02 31.24 -5.57
CA HIS A 123 -42.04 31.76 -4.66
C HIS A 123 -41.86 33.26 -4.29
N ALA A 124 -41.05 34.01 -5.04
CA ALA A 124 -40.89 35.47 -4.89
C ALA A 124 -41.50 36.23 -6.07
#